data_AF-A0A226BXU9-F1
#
_entry.id   AF-A0A226BXU9-F1
#
_cell.length_a   1.000
_cell.length_b   1.000
_cell.length_c   1.000
_cell.angle_alpha   90.00
_cell.angle_beta   90.00
_cell.angle_gamma   90.00
#
_symmetry.space_group_name_H-M   'P 1'
#
loop_
_entity.id
_entity.type
_entity.pdbx_description
1 polymer ?
#
loop_
_entity_poly.entity_id
_entity_poly.type
_entity_poly.pdbx_seq_one_letter_code
_entity_poly.pdbx_strand_id
1 'polypeptide(L)'
;MTTIGGINLGNLTDYLFFFADGRNDANWQASSPGYAGDVAINGLQADERTSGSFAYAGTIYTNDSTLGAWQQIVNNNPLQASGVTDEVARITALESDLVSAFQQINALTANPGDLPAPYDTNFDGTIQSLDGLNTENGIDEVFVINITSGFTVSSQINITGDPGDVFIFRWDTDADPTNGYQGEVKFQSGGAIVPQGGLIPTNFIHVAGDINSSGGGSTPPPPYPQGPRLDDGQGDLIIGGSDWTSGGFFTGYWLTTGDPTIVGPGDLLIGRTQSLSNGRFVGGWYSLTTQFSMTSGTAGVYVSPNPETLVAPAIDVEKLVSPDEGTTFVDADTPPGPNIPQGTDPIYRYLVTNTGNVPLENITLIDSILGAITIPTTTLDPGESFTVDVTGTWAEGEQVNLATATGEFEDITVTDEDPAHYVGFIEAEPAIDVEKFISADGGTTFFDADTPPGPNIPQGTNPVYRYLVTNTGNIGLEDITLTDDILGPITIPTTTLAPGESFTVDVTGTWAEEQQVNLATATGEFEDITVTDEDPAHYVGVVEEEPAIDVEKIVSVDGGNTFEAAPSPPGPTLPEGVDPIFRYIVTNTGNVPLENITLTDSVLGAITIPTTTLAPGESFTVDVTGN
;
A
#
# COMPACT_ATOMS: atom_id res chain seq x y z
N MET A 1 -2.18 -3.40 -45.24
CA MET A 1 -1.65 -2.55 -46.33
C MET A 1 -1.92 -1.12 -45.95
N THR A 2 -0.87 -0.44 -45.50
CA THR A 2 -0.97 0.92 -44.99
C THR A 2 -0.87 1.91 -46.14
N THR A 3 -1.92 2.72 -46.36
CA THR A 3 -1.92 3.78 -47.37
C THR A 3 -1.95 5.14 -46.68
N ILE A 4 -0.94 5.97 -46.91
CA ILE A 4 -0.77 7.29 -46.30
C ILE A 4 -0.61 8.32 -47.41
N GLY A 5 -1.50 9.31 -47.48
CA GLY A 5 -1.50 10.34 -48.53
C GLY A 5 -1.57 9.77 -49.95
N GLY A 6 -2.23 8.62 -50.12
CA GLY A 6 -2.30 7.90 -51.39
C GLY A 6 -1.06 7.07 -51.74
N ILE A 7 -0.05 7.01 -50.87
CA ILE A 7 1.13 6.16 -51.00
C ILE A 7 0.91 4.87 -50.23
N ASN A 8 0.94 3.73 -50.91
CA ASN A 8 0.92 2.41 -50.28
C ASN A 8 2.33 2.06 -49.80
N LEU A 9 2.55 2.11 -48.49
CA LEU A 9 3.79 1.68 -47.84
C LEU A 9 3.79 0.18 -47.51
N GLY A 10 2.70 -0.52 -47.80
CA GLY A 10 2.61 -1.97 -47.63
C GLY A 10 2.83 -2.38 -46.18
N ASN A 11 3.79 -3.27 -45.96
CA ASN A 11 4.22 -3.74 -44.64
C ASN A 11 5.49 -3.02 -44.14
N LEU A 12 6.03 -2.03 -44.86
CA LEU A 12 7.21 -1.28 -44.41
C LEU A 12 6.96 -0.64 -43.05
N THR A 13 5.74 -0.16 -42.87
CA THR A 13 5.30 0.53 -41.66
C THR A 13 5.34 -0.32 -40.42
N ASP A 14 5.50 -1.64 -40.53
CA ASP A 14 5.58 -2.58 -39.41
C ASP A 14 7.00 -2.65 -38.80
N TYR A 15 7.96 -1.93 -39.40
CA TYR A 15 9.38 -2.00 -39.03
C TYR A 15 9.92 -0.62 -38.70
N LEU A 16 10.83 -0.56 -37.72
CA LEU A 16 11.70 0.57 -37.48
C LEU A 16 12.62 0.79 -38.68
N PHE A 17 13.26 -0.28 -39.15
CA PHE A 17 14.17 -0.22 -40.28
C PHE A 17 13.96 -1.34 -41.27
N PHE A 18 14.13 -1.01 -42.55
CA PHE A 18 14.28 -1.99 -43.62
C PHE A 18 15.47 -1.66 -44.51
N PHE A 19 16.40 -2.60 -44.68
CA PHE A 19 17.58 -2.43 -45.53
C PHE A 19 17.60 -3.47 -46.65
N ALA A 20 17.39 -3.03 -47.89
CA ALA A 20 17.19 -3.92 -49.02
C ALA A 20 18.48 -4.43 -49.69
N ASP A 21 19.58 -3.68 -49.59
CA ASP A 21 20.83 -3.99 -50.32
C ASP A 21 22.06 -4.02 -49.39
N GLY A 22 22.60 -2.86 -48.98
CA GLY A 22 23.71 -2.79 -48.03
C GLY A 22 25.01 -3.51 -48.44
N ARG A 23 25.17 -3.94 -49.70
CA ARG A 23 26.28 -4.80 -50.16
C ARG A 23 27.69 -4.23 -50.00
N ASN A 24 27.82 -2.91 -49.91
CA ASN A 24 29.11 -2.25 -49.71
C ASN A 24 29.45 -2.07 -48.24
N ASP A 25 28.43 -1.88 -47.39
CA ASP A 25 28.56 -1.73 -45.95
C ASP A 25 27.16 -1.71 -45.30
N ALA A 26 26.89 -2.64 -44.38
CA ALA A 26 25.65 -2.75 -43.62
C ALA A 26 25.99 -2.78 -42.11
N ASN A 27 26.33 -1.62 -41.57
CA ASN A 27 27.09 -1.54 -40.32
C ASN A 27 26.37 -0.79 -39.20
N TRP A 28 26.35 -1.43 -38.03
CA TRP A 28 25.78 -0.88 -36.80
C TRP A 28 26.86 -0.79 -35.70
N GLN A 29 27.37 0.42 -35.42
CA GLN A 29 28.47 0.65 -34.46
C GLN A 29 28.00 1.23 -33.12
N ALA A 30 28.61 0.76 -32.03
CA ALA A 30 28.23 1.13 -30.67
C ALA A 30 28.78 2.49 -30.21
N SER A 31 27.86 3.43 -30.01
CA SER A 31 27.82 4.32 -28.83
C SER A 31 26.40 4.93 -28.69
N SER A 32 25.40 4.11 -28.99
CA SER A 32 24.01 4.53 -29.23
C SER A 32 23.17 4.42 -27.95
N PRO A 33 22.28 5.40 -27.67
CA PRO A 33 21.39 5.37 -26.51
C PRO A 33 20.45 4.15 -26.42
N GLY A 34 20.15 3.51 -27.55
CA GLY A 34 19.30 2.32 -27.66
C GLY A 34 18.36 2.38 -28.86
N TYR A 35 17.77 1.26 -29.26
CA TYR A 35 16.74 1.19 -30.30
C TYR A 35 15.57 0.30 -29.87
N ALA A 36 14.34 0.68 -30.20
CA ALA A 36 13.13 -0.09 -29.91
C ALA A 36 12.27 -0.22 -31.17
N GLY A 37 12.08 -1.45 -31.65
CA GLY A 37 11.30 -1.78 -32.84
C GLY A 37 11.93 -2.86 -33.72
N ASP A 38 11.13 -3.43 -34.61
CA ASP A 38 11.54 -4.51 -35.50
C ASP A 38 12.38 -4.00 -36.67
N VAL A 39 13.37 -4.79 -37.09
CA VAL A 39 14.26 -4.45 -38.21
C VAL A 39 14.28 -5.60 -39.20
N ALA A 40 14.19 -5.28 -40.49
CA ALA A 40 14.33 -6.24 -41.57
C ALA A 40 15.56 -5.91 -42.44
N ILE A 41 16.30 -6.94 -42.84
CA ILE A 41 17.48 -6.78 -43.70
C ILE A 41 17.56 -7.90 -44.73
N ASN A 42 17.99 -7.54 -45.94
CA ASN A 42 18.42 -8.50 -46.94
C ASN A 42 19.83 -9.01 -46.65
N GLY A 43 19.97 -9.89 -45.66
CA GLY A 43 21.27 -10.47 -45.27
C GLY A 43 22.00 -11.23 -46.38
N LEU A 44 21.28 -11.71 -47.41
CA LEU A 44 21.93 -12.30 -48.59
C LEU A 44 22.69 -11.29 -49.45
N GLN A 45 22.32 -10.00 -49.40
CA GLN A 45 23.02 -8.92 -50.11
C GLN A 45 23.94 -8.12 -49.20
N ALA A 46 23.55 -7.92 -47.94
CA ALA A 46 24.20 -7.03 -47.02
C ALA A 46 25.59 -7.52 -46.57
N ASP A 47 26.58 -6.62 -46.53
CA ASP A 47 27.85 -6.87 -45.85
C ASP A 47 27.70 -6.50 -44.36
N GLU A 48 27.02 -7.38 -43.61
CA GLU A 48 26.61 -7.18 -42.23
C GLU A 48 27.82 -7.02 -41.29
N ARG A 49 27.91 -5.87 -40.61
CA ARG A 49 28.95 -5.61 -39.60
C ARG A 49 28.35 -5.01 -38.33
N THR A 50 28.99 -5.31 -37.21
CA THR A 50 28.69 -4.65 -35.94
C THR A 50 29.97 -4.41 -35.14
N SER A 51 29.94 -3.44 -34.23
CA SER A 51 30.99 -3.27 -33.24
C SER A 51 30.45 -2.77 -31.91
N GLY A 52 30.92 -3.35 -30.80
CA GLY A 52 30.61 -2.95 -29.42
C GLY A 52 29.28 -3.49 -28.85
N SER A 53 28.79 -2.84 -27.79
CA SER A 53 27.56 -3.21 -27.08
C SER A 53 26.54 -2.09 -27.21
N PHE A 54 25.28 -2.42 -27.49
CA PHE A 54 24.20 -1.45 -27.61
C PHE A 54 22.89 -2.04 -27.10
N ALA A 55 22.03 -1.17 -26.58
CA ALA A 55 20.70 -1.53 -26.13
C ALA A 55 19.75 -1.69 -27.33
N TYR A 56 19.01 -2.80 -27.40
CA TYR A 56 18.04 -3.10 -28.45
C TYR A 56 16.88 -3.91 -27.93
N ALA A 57 15.66 -3.51 -28.30
CA ALA A 57 14.44 -4.27 -28.08
C ALA A 57 13.68 -4.41 -29.40
N GLY A 58 13.30 -5.64 -29.77
CA GLY A 58 12.65 -5.95 -31.03
C GLY A 58 13.24 -7.18 -31.73
N THR A 59 12.76 -7.43 -32.94
CA THR A 59 13.15 -8.60 -33.74
C THR A 59 13.93 -8.20 -34.99
N ILE A 60 15.07 -8.86 -35.20
CA ILE A 60 15.85 -8.76 -36.43
C ILE A 60 15.42 -9.87 -37.39
N TYR A 61 14.79 -9.50 -38.51
CA TYR A 61 14.43 -10.43 -39.59
C TYR A 61 15.48 -10.36 -40.70
N THR A 62 15.98 -11.53 -41.12
CA THR A 62 16.90 -11.63 -42.26
C THR A 62 16.51 -12.79 -43.18
N ASN A 63 16.78 -12.63 -44.47
CA ASN A 63 16.64 -13.72 -45.44
C ASN A 63 17.89 -14.62 -45.55
N ASP A 64 18.96 -14.30 -44.81
CA ASP A 64 20.08 -15.23 -44.65
C ASP A 64 19.72 -16.32 -43.62
N SER A 65 20.41 -17.44 -43.73
CA SER A 65 20.36 -18.60 -42.83
C SER A 65 20.94 -18.32 -41.44
N THR A 66 21.60 -17.17 -41.25
CA THR A 66 22.17 -16.75 -39.97
C THR A 66 21.99 -15.24 -39.79
N LEU A 67 22.04 -14.75 -38.55
CA LEU A 67 22.11 -13.30 -38.25
C LEU A 67 23.53 -12.71 -38.45
N GLY A 68 24.48 -13.49 -38.97
CA GLY A 68 25.84 -13.02 -39.22
C GLY A 68 26.49 -12.29 -38.03
N ALA A 69 27.07 -11.13 -38.31
CA ALA A 69 27.66 -10.26 -37.29
C ALA A 69 26.60 -9.72 -36.31
N TRP A 70 25.35 -9.61 -36.74
CA TRP A 70 24.24 -9.06 -35.96
C TRP A 70 23.74 -10.02 -34.87
N GLN A 71 24.19 -11.27 -34.82
CA GLN A 71 23.91 -12.16 -33.68
C GLN A 71 24.39 -11.57 -32.34
N GLN A 72 25.47 -10.79 -32.35
CA GLN A 72 25.99 -10.16 -31.14
C GLN A 72 25.01 -9.15 -30.54
N ILE A 73 24.14 -8.56 -31.36
CA ILE A 73 23.09 -7.62 -30.98
C ILE A 73 22.08 -8.31 -30.07
N VAL A 74 21.55 -9.44 -30.54
CA VAL A 74 20.57 -10.26 -29.81
C VAL A 74 21.17 -10.76 -28.49
N ASN A 75 22.42 -11.25 -28.55
CA ASN A 75 23.11 -11.79 -27.37
C ASN A 75 23.34 -10.73 -26.27
N ASN A 76 23.55 -9.47 -26.66
CA ASN A 76 23.77 -8.38 -25.71
C ASN A 76 22.47 -7.86 -25.07
N ASN A 77 21.30 -8.27 -25.58
CA ASN A 77 19.98 -7.79 -25.15
C ASN A 77 19.03 -8.95 -24.83
N PRO A 78 19.37 -9.80 -23.83
CA PRO A 78 18.55 -10.96 -23.48
C PRO A 78 17.14 -10.52 -23.06
N LEU A 79 16.14 -11.35 -23.40
CA LEU A 79 14.71 -11.13 -23.11
C LEU A 79 14.04 -9.95 -23.84
N GLN A 80 14.82 -9.11 -24.53
CA GLN A 80 14.32 -7.91 -25.21
C GLN A 80 14.52 -7.97 -26.73
N ALA A 81 15.59 -8.63 -27.18
CA ALA A 81 15.90 -8.81 -28.59
C ALA A 81 15.69 -10.26 -29.03
N SER A 82 15.21 -10.44 -30.24
CA SER A 82 15.15 -11.74 -30.92
C SER A 82 15.62 -11.62 -32.36
N GLY A 83 15.80 -12.75 -33.03
CA GLY A 83 16.08 -12.75 -34.46
C GLY A 83 15.50 -13.95 -35.17
N VAL A 84 15.07 -13.70 -36.41
CA VAL A 84 14.39 -14.66 -37.28
C VAL A 84 15.14 -14.68 -38.61
N THR A 85 15.47 -15.89 -39.07
CA THR A 85 16.30 -16.15 -40.25
C THR A 85 15.47 -16.82 -41.34
N ASP A 86 16.02 -16.94 -42.55
CA ASP A 86 15.36 -17.56 -43.71
C ASP A 86 14.05 -16.86 -44.17
N GLU A 87 13.89 -15.57 -43.85
CA GLU A 87 12.69 -14.76 -44.14
C GLU A 87 12.63 -14.24 -45.59
N VAL A 88 12.92 -15.09 -46.59
CA VAL A 88 13.03 -14.70 -48.01
C VAL A 88 11.76 -14.01 -48.53
N ALA A 89 10.58 -14.55 -48.20
CA ALA A 89 9.30 -14.01 -48.67
C ALA A 89 9.00 -12.63 -48.07
N ARG A 90 9.28 -12.45 -46.78
CA ARG A 90 9.11 -11.18 -46.07
C ARG A 90 10.01 -10.10 -46.64
N ILE A 91 11.32 -10.38 -46.77
CA ILE A 91 12.28 -9.42 -47.32
C ILE A 91 11.95 -9.03 -48.76
N THR A 92 11.53 -10.01 -49.59
CA THR A 92 11.12 -9.74 -50.98
C THR A 92 9.86 -8.87 -51.05
N ALA A 93 8.90 -9.11 -50.16
CA ALA A 93 7.69 -8.29 -50.07
C ALA A 93 8.02 -6.84 -49.66
N LEU A 94 8.88 -6.66 -48.64
CA LEU A 94 9.31 -5.34 -48.20
C LEU A 94 10.10 -4.58 -49.27
N GLU A 95 10.97 -5.25 -50.03
CA GLU A 95 11.67 -4.63 -51.17
C GLU A 95 10.68 -4.19 -52.25
N SER A 96 9.68 -5.02 -52.55
CA SER A 96 8.62 -4.69 -53.50
C SER A 96 7.78 -3.49 -53.02
N ASP A 97 7.43 -3.45 -51.74
CA ASP A 97 6.69 -2.34 -51.13
C ASP A 97 7.49 -1.04 -51.21
N LEU A 98 8.80 -1.08 -50.90
CA LEU A 98 9.68 0.09 -50.96
C LEU A 98 9.85 0.62 -52.38
N VAL A 99 10.07 -0.27 -53.36
CA VAL A 99 10.13 0.10 -54.77
C VAL A 99 8.81 0.72 -55.23
N SER A 100 7.68 0.12 -54.85
CA SER A 100 6.35 0.62 -55.20
C SER A 100 6.10 2.01 -54.62
N ALA A 101 6.47 2.23 -53.34
CA ALA A 101 6.34 3.52 -52.69
C ALA A 101 7.14 4.61 -53.41
N PHE A 102 8.40 4.35 -53.77
CA PHE A 102 9.20 5.29 -54.57
C PHE A 102 8.57 5.61 -55.92
N GLN A 103 8.07 4.61 -56.64
CA GLN A 103 7.42 4.82 -57.94
C GLN A 103 6.13 5.64 -57.82
N GLN A 104 5.32 5.40 -56.78
CA GLN A 104 4.12 6.19 -56.49
C GLN A 104 4.47 7.63 -56.15
N ILE A 105 5.47 7.86 -55.29
CA ILE A 105 5.95 9.20 -54.92
C ILE A 105 6.51 9.94 -56.14
N ASN A 106 7.27 9.27 -57.01
CA ASN A 106 7.82 9.84 -58.24
C ASN A 106 6.73 10.25 -59.24
N ALA A 107 5.60 9.55 -59.26
CA ALA A 107 4.47 9.87 -60.12
C ALA A 107 3.65 11.07 -59.63
N LEU A 108 3.80 11.49 -58.37
CA LEU A 108 3.07 12.64 -57.83
C LEU A 108 3.61 13.95 -58.41
N THR A 109 2.69 14.90 -58.70
CA THR A 109 3.05 16.27 -59.05
C THR A 109 3.25 17.09 -57.78
N ALA A 110 4.32 17.89 -57.70
CA ALA A 110 4.52 18.78 -56.56
C ALA A 110 3.46 19.89 -56.58
N ASN A 111 2.85 20.17 -55.42
CA ASN A 111 1.77 21.14 -55.25
C ASN A 111 2.06 22.17 -54.14
N PRO A 112 3.20 22.88 -54.17
CA PRO A 112 3.52 23.90 -53.16
C PRO A 112 2.55 25.11 -53.20
N GLY A 113 1.75 25.22 -54.26
CA GLY A 113 0.73 26.26 -54.44
C GLY A 113 -0.43 26.20 -53.45
N ASP A 114 -0.63 25.03 -52.83
CA ASP A 114 -1.73 24.77 -51.89
C ASP A 114 -1.35 25.14 -50.45
N LEU A 115 -0.10 25.57 -50.20
CA LEU A 115 0.34 25.97 -48.86
C LEU A 115 -0.17 27.38 -48.50
N PRO A 116 -0.66 27.59 -47.26
CA PRO A 116 -1.12 28.89 -46.81
C PRO A 116 0.04 29.89 -46.62
N ALA A 117 -0.22 31.18 -46.86
CA ALA A 117 0.75 32.26 -46.68
C ALA A 117 1.27 32.33 -45.23
N PRO A 118 2.55 32.67 -44.96
CA PRO A 118 3.49 33.43 -45.79
C PRO A 118 4.36 32.63 -46.77
N TYR A 119 4.14 31.32 -46.93
CA TYR A 119 4.94 30.48 -47.82
C TYR A 119 4.49 30.68 -49.29
N ASP A 120 5.40 31.17 -50.15
CA ASP A 120 5.08 31.61 -51.53
C ASP A 120 5.10 30.47 -52.56
N THR A 121 4.00 30.40 -53.30
CA THR A 121 3.65 29.56 -54.45
C THR A 121 4.50 29.71 -55.74
N ASN A 122 5.55 30.55 -55.77
CA ASN A 122 6.35 30.83 -57.00
C ASN A 122 7.76 30.21 -57.07
N PHE A 123 8.07 29.26 -56.19
CA PHE A 123 9.10 28.22 -56.33
C PHE A 123 10.35 28.57 -57.17
N ASP A 124 11.18 29.52 -56.71
CA ASP A 124 12.52 29.79 -57.27
C ASP A 124 13.61 28.85 -56.71
N GLY A 125 13.20 27.77 -56.02
CA GLY A 125 14.11 26.76 -55.46
C GLY A 125 14.68 27.10 -54.09
N THR A 126 14.15 28.11 -53.38
CA THR A 126 14.57 28.42 -52.01
C THR A 126 13.41 28.43 -51.01
N ILE A 127 13.02 27.26 -50.49
CA ILE A 127 12.28 27.25 -49.21
C ILE A 127 13.24 27.83 -48.15
N GLN A 128 13.00 29.06 -47.72
CA GLN A 128 13.85 29.72 -46.72
C GLN A 128 13.61 29.18 -45.31
N SER A 129 12.41 28.64 -45.06
CA SER A 129 12.05 27.88 -43.86
C SER A 129 10.69 27.19 -44.06
N LEU A 130 10.50 26.01 -43.44
CA LEU A 130 9.18 25.38 -43.25
C LEU A 130 8.61 25.68 -41.84
N ASP A 131 9.41 26.32 -40.98
CA ASP A 131 9.06 26.55 -39.57
C ASP A 131 7.92 27.57 -39.46
N GLY A 132 6.85 27.17 -38.77
CA GLY A 132 5.61 27.94 -38.61
C GLY A 132 4.54 27.65 -39.66
N LEU A 133 4.72 26.64 -40.52
CA LEU A 133 3.70 26.23 -41.48
C LEU A 133 2.45 25.76 -40.72
N ASN A 134 1.27 26.26 -41.11
CA ASN A 134 0.01 25.89 -40.48
C ASN A 134 -1.05 25.59 -41.54
N THR A 135 -1.38 24.32 -41.71
CA THR A 135 -2.43 23.83 -42.62
C THR A 135 -3.75 23.53 -41.93
N GLU A 136 -3.87 23.76 -40.61
CA GLU A 136 -5.07 23.48 -39.82
C GLU A 136 -6.25 24.34 -40.29
N ASN A 137 -7.08 23.75 -41.15
CA ASN A 137 -8.19 24.41 -41.81
C ASN A 137 -9.50 23.57 -41.79
N GLY A 138 -9.43 22.38 -41.18
CA GLY A 138 -10.51 21.41 -41.05
C GLY A 138 -10.69 20.50 -42.26
N ILE A 139 -9.69 20.39 -43.15
CA ILE A 139 -9.74 19.58 -44.37
C ILE A 139 -8.47 18.73 -44.43
N ASP A 140 -8.63 17.41 -44.63
CA ASP A 140 -7.51 16.50 -44.84
C ASP A 140 -6.90 16.70 -46.24
N GLU A 141 -5.64 17.11 -46.29
CA GLU A 141 -4.93 17.43 -47.53
C GLU A 141 -3.63 16.62 -47.71
N VAL A 142 -3.13 16.55 -48.94
CA VAL A 142 -1.83 15.92 -49.25
C VAL A 142 -0.91 16.95 -49.90
N PHE A 143 0.17 17.29 -49.21
CA PHE A 143 1.16 18.25 -49.64
C PHE A 143 2.40 17.55 -50.15
N VAL A 144 2.71 17.72 -51.42
CA VAL A 144 3.88 17.15 -52.09
C VAL A 144 4.86 18.26 -52.43
N ILE A 145 6.00 18.27 -51.73
CA ILE A 145 6.92 19.41 -51.71
C ILE A 145 8.31 18.93 -52.16
N ASN A 146 8.83 19.55 -53.24
CA ASN A 146 10.23 19.36 -53.63
C ASN A 146 11.13 20.28 -52.80
N ILE A 147 12.31 19.80 -52.43
CA ILE A 147 13.29 20.57 -51.66
C ILE A 147 14.62 20.49 -52.39
N THR A 148 14.96 21.57 -53.10
CA THR A 148 16.02 21.60 -54.14
C THR A 148 17.33 22.23 -53.70
N SER A 149 17.51 22.49 -52.41
CA SER A 149 18.76 23.04 -51.88
C SER A 149 19.30 22.11 -50.80
N GLY A 150 20.63 22.09 -50.63
CA GLY A 150 21.28 21.34 -49.55
C GLY A 150 20.78 21.87 -48.20
N PHE A 151 19.80 21.19 -47.63
CA PHE A 151 19.05 21.69 -46.49
C PHE A 151 19.71 21.21 -45.20
N THR A 152 20.26 22.16 -44.45
CA THR A 152 20.77 21.92 -43.09
C THR A 152 19.77 22.49 -42.10
N VAL A 153 19.11 21.62 -41.35
CA VAL A 153 18.17 21.96 -40.30
C VAL A 153 18.92 22.01 -38.98
N SER A 154 19.17 23.22 -38.47
CA SER A 154 19.86 23.44 -37.20
C SER A 154 18.93 23.85 -36.05
N SER A 155 17.62 23.92 -36.30
CA SER A 155 16.58 24.30 -35.33
C SER A 155 15.30 23.53 -35.61
N GLN A 156 14.39 23.49 -34.64
CA GLN A 156 13.06 22.90 -34.84
C GLN A 156 12.29 23.62 -35.94
N ILE A 157 11.57 22.84 -36.74
CA ILE A 157 10.66 23.26 -37.81
C ILE A 157 9.27 22.83 -37.37
N ASN A 158 8.47 23.77 -36.88
CA ASN A 158 7.12 23.51 -36.42
C ASN A 158 6.15 23.51 -37.60
N ILE A 159 5.41 22.42 -37.78
CA ILE A 159 4.34 22.30 -38.77
C ILE A 159 3.06 21.94 -38.02
N THR A 160 2.05 22.79 -38.12
CA THR A 160 0.70 22.60 -37.57
C THR A 160 -0.24 22.15 -38.69
N GLY A 161 -1.14 21.21 -38.44
CA GLY A 161 -2.11 20.75 -39.43
C GLY A 161 -3.25 19.93 -38.83
N ASP A 162 -4.19 19.55 -39.68
CA ASP A 162 -5.32 18.69 -39.32
C ASP A 162 -4.86 17.22 -39.18
N PRO A 163 -5.55 16.36 -38.38
CA PRO A 163 -5.13 14.98 -38.16
C PRO A 163 -4.93 14.13 -39.43
N GLY A 164 -5.70 14.40 -40.50
CA GLY A 164 -5.62 13.67 -41.76
C GLY A 164 -4.70 14.30 -42.81
N ASP A 165 -4.06 15.44 -42.53
CA ASP A 165 -3.09 16.05 -43.43
C ASP A 165 -1.86 15.14 -43.61
N VAL A 166 -1.30 15.09 -44.83
CA VAL A 166 -0.10 14.31 -45.13
C VAL A 166 0.92 15.16 -45.88
N PHE A 167 2.18 15.11 -45.43
CA PHE A 167 3.29 15.81 -46.06
C PHE A 167 4.28 14.82 -46.69
N ILE A 168 4.51 14.98 -47.99
CA ILE A 168 5.46 14.20 -48.77
C ILE A 168 6.60 15.13 -49.21
N PHE A 169 7.74 15.02 -48.54
CA PHE A 169 8.94 15.82 -48.80
C PHE A 169 9.92 15.07 -49.70
N ARG A 170 10.21 15.65 -50.87
CA ARG A 170 11.18 15.15 -51.84
C ARG A 170 12.47 15.97 -51.77
N TRP A 171 13.47 15.43 -51.09
CA TRP A 171 14.77 16.08 -50.93
C TRP A 171 15.66 15.73 -52.11
N ASP A 172 15.73 16.64 -53.08
CA ASP A 172 16.38 16.39 -54.35
C ASP A 172 16.92 17.68 -54.97
N THR A 173 18.25 17.81 -55.05
CA THR A 173 18.90 19.07 -55.45
C THR A 173 18.56 19.56 -56.86
N ASP A 174 18.09 18.70 -57.77
CA ASP A 174 17.64 19.10 -59.11
C ASP A 174 16.12 18.98 -59.33
N ALA A 175 15.36 18.55 -58.31
CA ALA A 175 13.92 18.28 -58.36
C ALA A 175 13.48 17.28 -59.45
N ASP A 176 14.40 16.49 -60.00
CA ASP A 176 14.13 15.49 -61.01
C ASP A 176 14.44 14.08 -60.48
N PRO A 177 13.44 13.40 -59.88
CA PRO A 177 13.66 12.08 -59.29
C PRO A 177 14.03 11.01 -60.33
N THR A 178 13.91 11.29 -61.64
CA THR A 178 14.33 10.36 -62.69
C THR A 178 15.85 10.23 -62.80
N ASN A 179 16.61 11.21 -62.29
CA ASN A 179 18.06 11.16 -62.15
C ASN A 179 18.49 10.57 -60.80
N GLY A 180 17.54 10.07 -60.01
CA GLY A 180 17.72 9.66 -58.62
C GLY A 180 17.72 10.86 -57.67
N TYR A 181 17.40 10.62 -56.40
CA TYR A 181 17.41 11.68 -55.40
C TYR A 181 18.86 12.11 -55.10
N GLN A 182 19.18 13.36 -55.44
CA GLN A 182 20.53 13.90 -55.33
C GLN A 182 20.68 14.82 -54.12
N GLY A 183 21.86 14.76 -53.51
CA GLY A 183 22.25 15.61 -52.40
C GLY A 183 22.02 14.97 -51.03
N GLU A 184 22.37 15.74 -50.00
CA GLU A 184 22.43 15.28 -48.62
C GLU A 184 21.55 16.15 -47.72
N VAL A 185 20.65 15.51 -46.97
CA VAL A 185 19.79 16.16 -45.97
C VAL A 185 20.47 16.11 -44.61
N LYS A 186 20.60 17.25 -43.92
CA LYS A 186 21.33 17.34 -42.65
C LYS A 186 20.47 17.90 -41.52
N PHE A 187 20.10 17.08 -40.54
CA PHE A 187 19.55 17.56 -39.26
C PHE A 187 20.66 17.65 -38.22
N GLN A 188 20.85 18.81 -37.60
CA GLN A 188 21.97 19.05 -36.68
C GLN A 188 21.54 19.88 -35.47
N SER A 189 22.26 19.78 -34.35
CA SER A 189 22.11 20.67 -33.19
C SER A 189 20.67 20.84 -32.65
N GLY A 190 19.87 19.76 -32.65
CA GLY A 190 18.47 19.77 -32.23
C GLY A 190 17.47 20.09 -33.36
N GLY A 191 17.93 20.13 -34.61
CA GLY A 191 17.06 20.27 -35.77
C GLY A 191 16.09 19.12 -35.91
N ALA A 192 14.81 19.42 -36.16
CA ALA A 192 13.72 18.45 -36.25
C ALA A 192 12.55 19.02 -37.09
N ILE A 193 11.71 18.16 -37.65
CA ILE A 193 10.33 18.53 -38.01
C ILE A 193 9.43 18.14 -36.86
N VAL A 194 8.71 19.14 -36.33
CA VAL A 194 7.91 19.07 -35.11
C VAL A 194 6.44 19.15 -35.51
N PRO A 195 5.70 18.04 -35.46
CA PRO A 195 4.26 18.06 -35.71
C PRO A 195 3.52 18.78 -34.58
N GLN A 196 2.54 19.60 -34.94
CA GLN A 196 1.67 20.36 -34.04
C GLN A 196 0.22 20.28 -34.54
N GLY A 197 -0.72 20.73 -33.70
CA GLY A 197 -2.15 20.61 -33.99
C GLY A 197 -2.60 19.16 -33.84
N GLY A 198 -3.22 18.61 -34.89
CA GLY A 198 -3.63 17.21 -34.98
C GLY A 198 -2.58 16.27 -35.59
N LEU A 199 -1.47 16.80 -36.09
CA LEU A 199 -0.42 16.01 -36.74
C LEU A 199 0.35 15.14 -35.75
N ILE A 200 0.74 13.96 -36.23
CA ILE A 200 1.66 13.02 -35.59
C ILE A 200 2.79 12.65 -36.56
N PRO A 201 3.89 12.03 -36.10
CA PRO A 201 5.02 11.67 -36.98
C PRO A 201 4.62 10.91 -38.26
N THR A 202 3.57 10.10 -38.20
CA THR A 202 3.13 9.25 -39.31
C THR A 202 2.43 10.01 -40.43
N ASN A 203 2.12 11.29 -40.24
CA ASN A 203 1.66 12.19 -41.31
C ASN A 203 2.78 12.60 -42.28
N PHE A 204 4.04 12.23 -42.03
CA PHE A 204 5.20 12.69 -42.79
C PHE A 204 5.91 11.55 -43.54
N ILE A 205 6.09 11.71 -44.85
CA ILE A 205 6.90 10.85 -45.71
C ILE A 205 8.03 11.67 -46.32
N HIS A 206 9.26 11.18 -46.20
CA HIS A 206 10.47 11.80 -46.70
C HIS A 206 11.16 10.86 -47.68
N VAL A 207 11.56 11.37 -48.85
CA VAL A 207 12.42 10.66 -49.80
C VAL A 207 13.68 11.46 -50.05
N ALA A 208 14.84 10.83 -49.93
CA ALA A 208 16.14 11.49 -50.05
C ALA A 208 17.20 10.57 -50.66
N GLY A 209 18.24 11.18 -51.24
CA GLY A 209 19.45 10.46 -51.63
C GLY A 209 20.23 10.04 -50.39
N ASP A 210 20.89 11.02 -49.76
CA ASP A 210 21.70 10.83 -48.55
C ASP A 210 21.10 11.57 -47.34
N ILE A 211 21.24 10.99 -46.15
CA ILE A 211 20.83 11.59 -44.87
C ILE A 211 22.00 11.60 -43.88
N ASN A 212 22.14 12.69 -43.15
CA ASN A 212 23.21 12.83 -42.17
C ASN A 212 22.80 13.71 -40.99
N SER A 213 23.53 13.61 -39.88
CA SER A 213 23.31 14.40 -38.68
C SER A 213 24.59 14.68 -37.91
N SER A 214 24.59 15.73 -37.09
CA SER A 214 25.71 16.08 -36.22
C SER A 214 25.27 16.95 -35.01
N GLY A 215 26.21 17.20 -34.08
CA GLY A 215 25.94 18.02 -32.89
C GLY A 215 25.37 17.22 -31.72
N GLY A 216 26.03 16.10 -31.40
CA GLY A 216 25.59 15.02 -30.50
C GLY A 216 24.99 15.43 -29.15
N GLY A 217 24.22 14.50 -28.60
CA GLY A 217 23.35 14.75 -27.45
C GLY A 217 23.36 13.73 -26.34
N SER A 218 22.93 14.19 -25.15
CA SER A 218 22.87 13.33 -23.97
C SER A 218 21.91 12.17 -24.20
N THR A 219 22.36 10.98 -23.84
CA THR A 219 21.49 9.84 -23.62
C THR A 219 20.40 10.24 -22.61
N PRO A 220 19.14 9.83 -22.79
CA PRO A 220 18.15 9.99 -21.72
C PRO A 220 18.69 9.33 -20.45
N PRO A 221 18.43 9.89 -19.25
CA PRO A 221 18.91 9.32 -18.01
C PRO A 221 18.31 7.92 -17.78
N PRO A 222 19.08 6.94 -17.28
CA PRO A 222 18.56 5.65 -16.83
C PRO A 222 17.62 5.80 -15.61
N PRO A 223 16.73 4.82 -15.34
CA PRO A 223 16.45 3.63 -16.15
C PRO A 223 15.81 4.09 -17.45
N TYR A 224 16.17 3.49 -18.59
CA TYR A 224 15.44 3.74 -19.83
C TYR A 224 13.99 3.38 -19.53
N PRO A 225 13.06 4.33 -19.31
CA PRO A 225 11.68 3.92 -19.33
C PRO A 225 11.41 3.57 -20.80
N GLN A 226 10.36 2.80 -21.02
CA GLN A 226 9.77 2.60 -22.33
C GLN A 226 10.47 1.49 -23.12
N GLY A 227 9.91 0.29 -23.01
CA GLY A 227 10.20 -0.84 -23.89
C GLY A 227 9.80 -0.52 -25.35
N PRO A 228 9.36 -1.48 -26.17
CA PRO A 228 8.66 -1.13 -27.41
C PRO A 228 7.53 -0.15 -27.06
N ARG A 229 7.60 1.09 -27.57
CA ARG A 229 6.46 2.01 -27.50
C ARG A 229 5.47 1.45 -28.52
N LEU A 230 4.50 0.67 -28.02
CA LEU A 230 3.39 0.18 -28.83
C LEU A 230 2.45 1.35 -29.16
N ASP A 231 1.66 1.16 -30.21
CA ASP A 231 0.69 2.12 -30.76
C ASP A 231 -0.47 2.53 -29.82
N ASP A 232 -0.43 2.18 -28.52
CA ASP A 232 -1.40 2.65 -27.52
C ASP A 232 -0.91 3.86 -26.69
N GLY A 233 0.35 4.27 -26.84
CA GLY A 233 0.87 5.44 -26.13
C GLY A 233 0.93 5.29 -24.60
N GLN A 234 1.04 4.08 -24.04
CA GLN A 234 1.40 3.95 -22.62
C GLN A 234 2.89 4.24 -22.41
N GLY A 235 3.13 5.55 -22.27
CA GLY A 235 4.39 6.24 -22.13
C GLY A 235 4.25 7.59 -22.83
N ASP A 236 4.50 8.70 -22.13
CA ASP A 236 4.29 10.06 -22.66
C ASP A 236 4.71 10.15 -24.13
N LEU A 237 3.76 10.57 -25.00
CA LEU A 237 4.06 10.91 -26.39
C LEU A 237 5.38 11.70 -26.38
N ILE A 238 6.28 11.44 -27.33
CA ILE A 238 7.31 12.44 -27.62
C ILE A 238 6.56 13.60 -28.29
N ILE A 239 5.89 14.43 -27.49
CA ILE A 239 5.14 15.58 -27.97
C ILE A 239 6.16 16.55 -28.57
N GLY A 240 6.19 16.55 -29.90
CA GLY A 240 6.93 17.51 -30.70
C GLY A 240 8.46 17.44 -30.62
N GLY A 241 9.06 16.31 -30.28
CA GLY A 241 10.54 16.19 -30.24
C GLY A 241 11.22 17.18 -29.28
N SER A 242 10.48 17.72 -28.31
CA SER A 242 10.88 18.87 -27.49
C SER A 242 11.85 18.54 -26.36
N ASP A 243 11.97 17.26 -25.99
CA ASP A 243 12.80 16.82 -24.85
C ASP A 243 14.29 16.61 -25.17
N TRP A 244 14.72 16.93 -26.38
CA TRP A 244 16.08 16.61 -26.81
C TRP A 244 16.84 17.83 -27.29
N THR A 245 17.83 18.24 -26.50
CA THR A 245 18.62 19.46 -26.75
C THR A 245 19.80 19.24 -27.69
N SER A 246 19.87 18.12 -28.43
CA SER A 246 21.08 17.74 -29.17
C SER A 246 20.95 16.52 -30.11
N GLY A 247 21.63 16.54 -31.26
CA GLY A 247 21.50 15.57 -32.38
C GLY A 247 20.57 16.03 -33.52
N GLY A 248 20.41 15.24 -34.57
CA GLY A 248 19.44 15.49 -35.66
C GLY A 248 18.24 14.56 -35.59
N PHE A 249 17.02 15.09 -35.67
CA PHE A 249 15.77 14.33 -35.55
C PHE A 249 15.11 14.08 -36.90
N PHE A 250 14.84 12.82 -37.17
CA PHE A 250 14.18 12.31 -38.37
C PHE A 250 12.78 11.83 -37.98
N THR A 251 11.83 12.74 -38.02
CA THR A 251 10.41 12.48 -37.78
C THR A 251 9.76 11.86 -39.03
N GLY A 252 8.89 10.86 -38.86
CA GLY A 252 8.13 10.23 -39.94
C GLY A 252 8.85 9.11 -40.67
N TYR A 253 8.38 8.79 -41.88
CA TYR A 253 8.92 7.71 -42.71
C TYR A 253 9.99 8.20 -43.66
N TRP A 254 11.19 7.68 -43.53
CA TRP A 254 12.34 8.06 -44.36
C TRP A 254 12.66 6.96 -45.37
N LEU A 255 12.60 7.28 -46.64
CA LEU A 255 12.93 6.39 -47.75
C LEU A 255 14.21 6.90 -48.42
N THR A 256 15.26 6.07 -48.50
CA THR A 256 16.55 6.52 -49.08
C THR A 256 17.13 5.62 -50.17
N THR A 257 17.82 6.23 -51.14
CA THR A 257 18.46 5.55 -52.28
C THR A 257 20.00 5.68 -52.30
N GLY A 258 20.56 6.68 -51.62
CA GLY A 258 21.99 7.00 -51.65
C GLY A 258 22.39 7.77 -52.90
N ASP A 259 23.66 8.12 -53.01
CA ASP A 259 24.20 8.84 -54.17
C ASP A 259 24.01 8.02 -55.46
N PRO A 260 23.21 8.50 -56.43
CA PRO A 260 22.77 7.70 -57.58
C PRO A 260 23.93 7.39 -58.52
N THR A 261 24.47 6.17 -58.42
CA THR A 261 25.65 5.72 -59.18
C THR A 261 25.42 4.45 -59.97
N ILE A 262 24.42 3.65 -59.58
CA ILE A 262 24.04 2.40 -60.24
C ILE A 262 22.52 2.28 -60.35
N VAL A 263 22.03 1.41 -61.23
CA VAL A 263 20.61 1.06 -61.32
C VAL A 263 20.33 -0.11 -60.38
N GLY A 264 19.39 0.08 -59.45
CA GLY A 264 18.92 -0.87 -58.47
C GLY A 264 17.56 -1.49 -58.80
N PRO A 265 16.87 -2.09 -57.80
CA PRO A 265 15.53 -2.64 -57.96
C PRO A 265 14.52 -1.62 -58.51
N GLY A 266 13.61 -2.07 -59.37
CA GLY A 266 12.56 -1.22 -59.95
C GLY A 266 13.04 -0.10 -60.88
N ASP A 267 14.24 -0.25 -61.45
CA ASP A 267 14.94 0.75 -62.28
C ASP A 267 15.27 2.06 -61.54
N LEU A 268 15.26 2.05 -60.21
CA LEU A 268 15.63 3.21 -59.38
C LEU A 268 17.15 3.38 -59.35
N LEU A 269 17.62 4.62 -59.43
CA LEU A 269 19.04 4.93 -59.25
C LEU A 269 19.38 4.93 -57.75
N ILE A 270 20.38 4.13 -57.38
CA ILE A 270 20.83 3.93 -56.00
C ILE A 270 22.35 4.08 -55.90
N GLY A 271 22.85 4.18 -54.67
CA GLY A 271 24.27 4.06 -54.41
C GLY A 271 24.61 4.17 -52.94
N ARG A 272 25.68 4.89 -52.59
CA ARG A 272 26.22 4.91 -51.23
C ARG A 272 25.66 6.10 -50.45
N THR A 273 25.37 5.91 -49.16
CA THR A 273 25.19 7.03 -48.23
C THR A 273 26.48 7.30 -47.48
N GLN A 274 26.58 8.47 -46.86
CA GLN A 274 27.56 8.68 -45.80
C GLN A 274 27.19 7.86 -44.55
N SER A 275 28.15 7.76 -43.61
CA SER A 275 27.85 7.20 -42.30
C SER A 275 27.05 8.20 -41.47
N LEU A 276 25.87 7.77 -41.00
CA LEU A 276 25.00 8.56 -40.16
C LEU A 276 25.49 8.51 -38.70
N SER A 277 25.72 9.66 -38.10
CA SER A 277 26.10 9.78 -36.69
C SER A 277 25.15 10.71 -35.95
N ASN A 278 24.84 10.45 -34.69
CA ASN A 278 24.00 11.33 -33.86
C ASN A 278 22.56 11.57 -34.39
N GLY A 279 22.02 10.63 -35.17
CA GLY A 279 20.65 10.69 -35.67
C GLY A 279 19.65 10.14 -34.65
N ARG A 280 18.42 10.65 -34.65
CA ARG A 280 17.31 10.18 -33.82
C ARG A 280 16.10 9.95 -34.72
N PHE A 281 15.68 8.70 -34.89
CA PHE A 281 14.48 8.39 -35.66
C PHE A 281 13.24 8.29 -34.77
N VAL A 282 12.16 8.93 -35.20
CA VAL A 282 10.82 8.83 -34.61
C VAL A 282 9.86 8.51 -35.76
N GLY A 283 9.65 7.22 -36.02
CA GLY A 283 9.05 6.70 -37.24
C GLY A 283 9.85 5.51 -37.78
N GLY A 284 10.11 5.48 -39.09
CA GLY A 284 10.86 4.38 -39.72
C GLY A 284 11.83 4.86 -40.80
N TRP A 285 12.89 4.08 -41.06
CA TRP A 285 13.84 4.33 -42.15
C TRP A 285 14.03 3.09 -43.02
N TYR A 286 13.66 3.23 -44.30
CA TYR A 286 13.62 2.17 -45.30
C TYR A 286 14.55 2.54 -46.44
N SER A 287 15.46 1.64 -46.81
CA SER A 287 16.58 2.01 -47.67
C SER A 287 16.88 0.99 -48.76
N LEU A 288 17.09 1.50 -49.97
CA LEU A 288 17.63 0.76 -51.12
C LEU A 288 19.14 1.00 -51.30
N THR A 289 19.81 1.63 -50.34
CA THR A 289 21.20 2.05 -50.49
C THR A 289 22.15 0.86 -50.50
N THR A 290 23.23 0.97 -51.27
CA THR A 290 24.32 -0.03 -51.28
C THR A 290 25.21 0.08 -50.05
N GLN A 291 25.18 1.22 -49.35
CA GLN A 291 25.86 1.41 -48.07
C GLN A 291 24.87 2.08 -47.12
N PHE A 292 24.68 1.50 -45.94
CA PHE A 292 24.09 2.15 -44.79
C PHE A 292 24.99 1.88 -43.58
N SER A 293 25.34 2.93 -42.85
CA SER A 293 26.23 2.83 -41.70
C SER A 293 25.75 3.76 -40.61
N MET A 294 25.33 3.17 -39.49
CA MET A 294 24.97 3.88 -38.28
C MET A 294 26.15 3.87 -37.32
N THR A 295 26.63 5.06 -36.99
CA THR A 295 27.83 5.29 -36.16
C THR A 295 27.48 6.04 -34.87
N SER A 296 28.50 6.35 -34.07
CA SER A 296 28.37 6.83 -32.68
C SER A 296 27.26 7.87 -32.48
N GLY A 297 26.38 7.61 -31.52
CA GLY A 297 25.35 8.54 -31.06
C GLY A 297 23.99 8.44 -31.76
N THR A 298 23.84 7.60 -32.80
CA THR A 298 22.54 7.39 -33.49
C THR A 298 21.61 6.48 -32.67
N ALA A 299 20.32 6.79 -32.55
CA ALA A 299 19.28 5.98 -31.90
C ALA A 299 17.95 6.07 -32.66
N GLY A 300 16.97 5.24 -32.32
CA GLY A 300 15.66 5.28 -32.95
C GLY A 300 14.59 4.61 -32.11
N VAL A 301 13.38 5.14 -32.16
CA VAL A 301 12.17 4.52 -31.61
C VAL A 301 11.17 4.41 -32.73
N TYR A 302 10.64 3.21 -32.90
CA TYR A 302 9.60 2.93 -33.87
C TYR A 302 8.32 3.67 -33.50
N VAL A 303 7.70 4.30 -34.50
CA VAL A 303 6.35 4.85 -34.41
C VAL A 303 5.59 4.26 -35.59
N SER A 304 4.61 3.41 -35.28
CA SER A 304 3.76 2.75 -36.26
C SER A 304 2.64 3.72 -36.69
N PRO A 305 2.15 3.65 -37.94
CA PRO A 305 0.96 4.36 -38.33
C PRO A 305 -0.23 3.70 -37.68
N ASN A 306 -1.00 4.51 -36.95
CA ASN A 306 -2.32 4.21 -36.42
C ASN A 306 -3.07 3.20 -37.32
N PRO A 307 -3.16 1.92 -36.90
CA PRO A 307 -4.13 1.01 -37.42
C PRO A 307 -5.34 1.16 -36.52
N GLU A 308 -6.34 1.91 -36.98
CA GLU A 308 -7.66 1.30 -36.84
C GLU A 308 -7.53 -0.10 -37.47
N THR A 309 -7.56 -1.16 -36.63
CA THR A 309 -7.62 -2.61 -36.94
C THR A 309 -6.40 -3.53 -36.73
N LEU A 310 -5.51 -3.30 -35.75
CA LEU A 310 -4.81 -4.46 -35.14
C LEU A 310 -5.66 -5.03 -34.01
N VAL A 311 -6.21 -6.23 -34.20
CA VAL A 311 -6.93 -6.96 -33.15
C VAL A 311 -5.99 -7.19 -31.98
N ALA A 312 -6.27 -6.56 -30.85
CA ALA A 312 -5.52 -6.61 -29.62
C ALA A 312 -6.50 -6.89 -28.47
N PRO A 313 -6.93 -8.15 -28.27
CA PRO A 313 -7.63 -8.52 -27.06
C PRO A 313 -6.70 -8.28 -25.87
N ALA A 314 -7.22 -7.69 -24.81
CA ALA A 314 -6.52 -7.53 -23.54
C ALA A 314 -7.56 -7.43 -22.42
N ILE A 315 -7.25 -8.03 -21.28
CA ILE A 315 -8.07 -7.99 -20.07
C ILE A 315 -7.19 -7.45 -18.96
N ASP A 316 -7.80 -6.73 -18.04
CA ASP A 316 -7.19 -6.16 -16.85
C ASP A 316 -8.07 -6.50 -15.65
N VAL A 317 -7.47 -6.94 -14.56
CA VAL A 317 -8.13 -7.14 -13.28
C VAL A 317 -7.42 -6.33 -12.22
N GLU A 318 -8.19 -5.52 -11.51
CA GLU A 318 -7.73 -4.76 -10.35
C GLU A 318 -8.42 -5.32 -9.11
N LYS A 319 -7.65 -5.70 -8.09
CA LYS A 319 -8.14 -6.32 -6.85
C LYS A 319 -7.80 -5.45 -5.64
N LEU A 320 -8.84 -4.78 -5.16
CA LEU A 320 -8.77 -3.99 -3.95
C LEU A 320 -9.18 -4.81 -2.72
N VAL A 321 -8.63 -4.47 -1.55
CA VAL A 321 -9.05 -5.00 -0.26
C VAL A 321 -9.61 -3.90 0.63
N SER A 322 -10.71 -4.19 1.33
CA SER A 322 -11.30 -3.32 2.33
C SER A 322 -11.02 -3.82 3.74
N PRO A 323 -10.41 -2.98 4.60
CA PRO A 323 -10.17 -3.29 6.02
C PRO A 323 -11.35 -2.90 6.93
N ASP A 324 -12.43 -2.33 6.38
CA ASP A 324 -13.45 -1.59 7.11
C ASP A 324 -14.88 -1.89 6.61
N GLU A 325 -15.19 -3.18 6.44
CA GLU A 325 -16.52 -3.67 6.04
C GLU A 325 -17.05 -3.05 4.72
N GLY A 326 -16.16 -2.71 3.80
CA GLY A 326 -16.48 -2.18 2.49
C GLY A 326 -16.66 -0.67 2.43
N THR A 327 -16.29 0.08 3.48
CA THR A 327 -16.38 1.55 3.42
C THR A 327 -15.26 2.19 2.60
N THR A 328 -14.04 1.64 2.67
CA THR A 328 -12.91 2.02 1.84
C THR A 328 -12.27 0.81 1.20
N PHE A 329 -11.65 1.02 0.04
CA PHE A 329 -10.93 -0.01 -0.70
C PHE A 329 -9.53 0.48 -0.99
N VAL A 330 -8.56 -0.36 -0.70
CA VAL A 330 -7.14 -0.09 -0.83
C VAL A 330 -6.59 -1.02 -1.92
N ASP A 331 -5.95 -0.42 -2.91
CA ASP A 331 -5.04 -1.09 -3.83
C ASP A 331 -3.82 -1.53 -3.00
N ALA A 332 -3.65 -2.84 -2.89
CA ALA A 332 -2.73 -3.48 -1.96
C ALA A 332 -1.81 -4.47 -2.67
N ASP A 333 -1.31 -4.08 -3.85
CA ASP A 333 -0.40 -4.86 -4.70
C ASP A 333 0.92 -5.22 -4.02
N THR A 334 1.31 -4.43 -3.02
CA THR A 334 2.59 -4.57 -2.33
C THR A 334 2.41 -4.94 -0.86
N PRO A 335 3.19 -5.90 -0.33
CA PRO A 335 3.22 -6.17 1.10
C PRO A 335 3.67 -4.93 1.91
N PRO A 336 3.14 -4.74 3.12
CA PRO A 336 2.30 -5.69 3.86
C PRO A 336 0.78 -5.55 3.62
N GLY A 337 0.33 -4.55 2.85
CA GLY A 337 -1.09 -4.19 2.74
C GLY A 337 -1.67 -3.52 4.01
N PRO A 338 -2.99 -3.25 4.08
CA PRO A 338 -3.62 -2.66 5.26
C PRO A 338 -3.74 -3.66 6.43
N ASN A 339 -3.80 -3.12 7.65
CA ASN A 339 -4.05 -3.89 8.86
C ASN A 339 -5.55 -4.14 9.04
N ILE A 340 -5.94 -5.38 9.32
CA ILE A 340 -7.33 -5.77 9.57
C ILE A 340 -7.43 -6.43 10.95
N PRO A 341 -8.19 -5.84 11.90
CA PRO A 341 -8.32 -6.40 13.24
C PRO A 341 -9.14 -7.70 13.22
N GLN A 342 -8.85 -8.58 14.19
CA GLN A 342 -9.65 -9.77 14.42
C GLN A 342 -11.13 -9.40 14.64
N GLY A 343 -12.03 -10.15 13.99
CA GLY A 343 -13.47 -9.89 14.03
C GLY A 343 -14.01 -9.13 12.81
N THR A 344 -13.12 -8.57 11.98
CA THR A 344 -13.46 -7.95 10.70
C THR A 344 -12.95 -8.83 9.55
N ASP A 345 -13.86 -9.38 8.73
CA ASP A 345 -13.47 -10.12 7.54
C ASP A 345 -13.07 -9.15 6.41
N PRO A 346 -11.98 -9.44 5.65
CA PRO A 346 -11.62 -8.64 4.49
C PRO A 346 -12.71 -8.72 3.42
N ILE A 347 -13.02 -7.60 2.77
CA ILE A 347 -13.85 -7.59 1.57
C ILE A 347 -12.97 -7.28 0.37
N TYR A 348 -12.97 -8.15 -0.62
CA TYR A 348 -12.24 -7.94 -1.88
C TYR A 348 -13.16 -7.37 -2.93
N ARG A 349 -12.70 -6.34 -3.64
CA ARG A 349 -13.37 -5.79 -4.81
C ARG A 349 -12.54 -6.10 -6.04
N TYR A 350 -13.16 -6.74 -7.01
CA TYR A 350 -12.55 -7.05 -8.29
C TYR A 350 -13.16 -6.12 -9.34
N LEU A 351 -12.34 -5.33 -10.01
CA LEU A 351 -12.70 -4.55 -11.18
C LEU A 351 -12.07 -5.22 -12.39
N VAL A 352 -12.88 -5.84 -13.24
CA VAL A 352 -12.40 -6.49 -14.47
C VAL A 352 -12.78 -5.63 -15.66
N THR A 353 -11.80 -5.27 -16.48
CA THR A 353 -11.97 -4.37 -17.62
C THR A 353 -11.42 -5.02 -18.89
N ASN A 354 -12.12 -4.84 -20.01
CA ASN A 354 -11.54 -5.12 -21.32
C ASN A 354 -10.72 -3.89 -21.77
N THR A 355 -9.41 -3.96 -21.62
CA THR A 355 -8.45 -2.92 -22.05
C THR A 355 -8.03 -3.07 -23.50
N GLY A 356 -8.46 -4.14 -24.16
CA GLY A 356 -8.25 -4.38 -25.58
C GLY A 356 -9.18 -3.58 -26.48
N ASN A 357 -9.04 -3.80 -27.80
CA ASN A 357 -9.84 -3.12 -28.82
C ASN A 357 -10.84 -4.03 -29.56
N VAL A 358 -11.05 -5.25 -29.05
CA VAL A 358 -12.05 -6.20 -29.53
C VAL A 358 -12.90 -6.72 -28.36
N PRO A 359 -14.17 -7.11 -28.59
CA PRO A 359 -15.01 -7.67 -27.54
C PRO A 359 -14.43 -8.99 -27.03
N LEU A 360 -14.45 -9.20 -25.72
CA LEU A 360 -14.05 -10.46 -25.09
C LEU A 360 -15.29 -11.28 -24.72
N GLU A 361 -15.21 -12.59 -24.93
CA GLU A 361 -16.18 -13.59 -24.50
C GLU A 361 -15.56 -14.54 -23.46
N ASN A 362 -16.39 -15.41 -22.88
CA ASN A 362 -15.98 -16.42 -21.89
C ASN A 362 -15.14 -15.86 -20.73
N ILE A 363 -15.51 -14.66 -20.25
CA ILE A 363 -14.81 -14.06 -19.11
C ILE A 363 -14.92 -14.99 -17.90
N THR A 364 -13.81 -15.25 -17.24
CA THR A 364 -13.78 -15.94 -15.94
C THR A 364 -12.94 -15.15 -14.94
N LEU A 365 -13.28 -15.28 -13.66
CA LEU A 365 -12.55 -14.68 -12.55
C LEU A 365 -12.37 -15.74 -11.46
N ILE A 366 -11.11 -16.02 -11.13
CA ILE A 366 -10.72 -16.98 -10.10
C ILE A 366 -9.90 -16.26 -9.05
N ASP A 367 -10.19 -16.55 -7.79
CA ASP A 367 -9.43 -16.11 -6.64
C ASP A 367 -8.64 -17.29 -6.06
N SER A 368 -7.39 -17.05 -5.69
CA SER A 368 -6.48 -18.08 -5.18
C SER A 368 -6.92 -18.74 -3.87
N ILE A 369 -7.77 -18.07 -3.07
CA ILE A 369 -8.28 -18.54 -1.78
C ILE A 369 -9.77 -18.89 -1.87
N LEU A 370 -10.57 -18.02 -2.49
CA LEU A 370 -12.04 -18.13 -2.57
C LEU A 370 -12.49 -19.00 -3.74
N GLY A 371 -11.61 -19.30 -4.70
CA GLY A 371 -11.92 -20.07 -5.90
C GLY A 371 -12.68 -19.26 -6.95
N ALA A 372 -13.55 -19.91 -7.71
CA ALA A 372 -14.27 -19.24 -8.80
C ALA A 372 -15.26 -18.19 -8.27
N ILE A 373 -15.15 -16.96 -8.78
CA ILE A 373 -16.02 -15.84 -8.41
C ILE A 373 -17.22 -15.78 -9.35
N THR A 374 -18.41 -15.53 -8.80
CA THR A 374 -19.62 -15.33 -9.62
C THR A 374 -19.61 -13.93 -10.20
N ILE A 375 -19.52 -13.82 -11.52
CA ILE A 375 -19.45 -12.54 -12.27
C ILE A 375 -20.81 -12.17 -12.89
N PRO A 376 -21.11 -10.87 -13.08
CA PRO A 376 -22.40 -10.41 -13.60
C PRO A 376 -22.55 -10.57 -15.12
N THR A 377 -21.45 -10.64 -15.86
CA THR A 377 -21.40 -10.82 -17.32
C THR A 377 -20.22 -11.72 -17.69
N THR A 378 -20.37 -12.47 -18.78
CA THR A 378 -19.29 -13.29 -19.38
C THR A 378 -18.77 -12.68 -20.68
N THR A 379 -19.18 -11.46 -21.00
CA THR A 379 -18.76 -10.71 -22.19
C THR A 379 -18.44 -9.27 -21.80
N LEU A 380 -17.42 -8.68 -22.40
CA LEU A 380 -17.05 -7.28 -22.23
C LEU A 380 -16.70 -6.66 -23.59
N ASP A 381 -17.43 -5.63 -23.99
CA ASP A 381 -17.02 -4.79 -25.14
C ASP A 381 -15.75 -3.98 -24.79
N PRO A 382 -14.99 -3.47 -25.78
CA PRO A 382 -13.82 -2.63 -25.52
C PRO A 382 -14.13 -1.46 -24.57
N GLY A 383 -13.34 -1.35 -23.49
CA GLY A 383 -13.53 -0.35 -22.44
C GLY A 383 -14.68 -0.61 -21.46
N GLU A 384 -15.43 -1.69 -21.63
CA GLU A 384 -16.44 -2.13 -20.66
C GLU A 384 -15.76 -2.79 -19.45
N SER A 385 -16.36 -2.60 -18.28
CA SER A 385 -15.92 -3.23 -17.04
C SER A 385 -17.09 -3.69 -16.17
N PHE A 386 -16.81 -4.60 -15.25
CA PHE A 386 -17.71 -4.92 -14.15
C PHE A 386 -16.97 -4.90 -12.82
N THR A 387 -17.73 -4.75 -11.75
CA THR A 387 -17.22 -4.83 -10.38
C THR A 387 -18.00 -5.86 -9.58
N VAL A 388 -17.30 -6.65 -8.77
CA VAL A 388 -17.89 -7.58 -7.81
C VAL A 388 -17.15 -7.50 -6.48
N ASP A 389 -17.91 -7.50 -5.38
CA ASP A 389 -17.37 -7.50 -4.02
C ASP A 389 -17.63 -8.87 -3.38
N VAL A 390 -16.60 -9.46 -2.77
CA VAL A 390 -16.69 -10.78 -2.11
C VAL A 390 -15.98 -10.74 -0.77
N THR A 391 -16.68 -11.16 0.27
CA THR A 391 -16.13 -11.29 1.63
C THR A 391 -15.21 -12.52 1.70
N GLY A 392 -13.98 -12.30 2.17
CA GLY A 392 -13.02 -13.35 2.48
C GLY A 392 -13.20 -13.89 3.90
N THR A 393 -12.16 -14.51 4.44
CA THR A 393 -12.11 -14.95 5.84
C THR A 393 -10.84 -14.41 6.46
N TRP A 394 -10.96 -13.75 7.60
CA TRP A 394 -9.82 -13.21 8.32
C TRP A 394 -8.84 -14.30 8.76
N ALA A 395 -7.56 -13.96 8.77
CA ALA A 395 -6.46 -14.80 9.25
C ALA A 395 -5.34 -13.91 9.79
N GLU A 396 -4.69 -14.33 10.88
CA GLU A 396 -3.61 -13.59 11.54
C GLU A 396 -2.32 -13.58 10.70
N GLY A 397 -1.59 -12.47 10.73
CA GLY A 397 -0.33 -12.27 10.04
C GLY A 397 -0.49 -11.77 8.60
N GLU A 398 0.61 -11.72 7.86
CA GLU A 398 0.63 -11.31 6.46
C GLU A 398 -0.11 -12.31 5.56
N GLN A 399 -1.05 -11.79 4.78
CA GLN A 399 -1.84 -12.54 3.82
C GLN A 399 -1.60 -12.02 2.41
N VAL A 400 -1.69 -12.92 1.44
CA VAL A 400 -1.68 -12.60 0.02
C VAL A 400 -2.82 -13.34 -0.63
N ASN A 401 -3.57 -12.66 -1.47
CA ASN A 401 -4.63 -13.26 -2.24
C ASN A 401 -4.59 -12.77 -3.69
N LEU A 402 -4.33 -13.68 -4.64
CA LEU A 402 -4.23 -13.39 -6.07
C LEU A 402 -5.59 -13.55 -6.77
N ALA A 403 -6.00 -12.56 -7.56
CA ALA A 403 -7.04 -12.71 -8.58
C ALA A 403 -6.41 -13.08 -9.93
N THR A 404 -7.10 -13.90 -10.70
CA THR A 404 -6.79 -14.19 -12.11
C THR A 404 -8.05 -14.01 -12.92
N ALA A 405 -8.03 -13.07 -13.88
CA ALA A 405 -9.10 -12.90 -14.84
C ALA A 405 -8.66 -13.44 -16.21
N THR A 406 -9.57 -14.12 -16.92
CA THR A 406 -9.32 -14.60 -18.28
C THR A 406 -10.43 -14.15 -19.21
N GLY A 407 -10.12 -13.94 -20.48
CA GLY A 407 -11.09 -13.71 -21.54
C GLY A 407 -10.64 -14.31 -22.85
N GLU A 408 -11.58 -14.53 -23.77
CA GLU A 408 -11.31 -15.11 -25.08
C GLU A 408 -11.78 -14.18 -26.20
N PHE A 409 -10.98 -14.08 -27.26
CA PHE A 409 -11.38 -13.52 -28.54
C PHE A 409 -10.93 -14.50 -29.63
N GLU A 410 -11.88 -15.06 -30.37
CA GLU A 410 -11.61 -16.14 -31.34
C GLU A 410 -10.76 -17.26 -30.72
N ASP A 411 -9.55 -17.51 -31.24
CA ASP A 411 -8.62 -18.53 -30.73
C ASP A 411 -7.56 -17.94 -29.77
N ILE A 412 -7.71 -16.68 -29.34
CA ILE A 412 -6.78 -15.98 -28.45
C ILE A 412 -7.37 -15.92 -27.04
N THR A 413 -6.65 -16.47 -26.07
CA THR A 413 -6.93 -16.30 -24.65
C THR A 413 -6.04 -15.22 -24.07
N VAL A 414 -6.65 -14.26 -23.38
CA VAL A 414 -5.95 -13.25 -22.59
C VAL A 414 -6.15 -13.53 -21.11
N THR A 415 -5.15 -13.19 -20.32
CA THR A 415 -5.15 -13.38 -18.88
C THR A 415 -4.47 -12.22 -18.22
N ASP A 416 -4.93 -11.89 -17.04
CA ASP A 416 -4.30 -10.93 -16.15
C ASP A 416 -4.43 -11.39 -14.70
N GLU A 417 -3.49 -10.97 -13.87
CA GLU A 417 -3.40 -11.38 -12.48
C GLU A 417 -3.06 -10.21 -11.57
N ASP A 418 -3.74 -10.13 -10.43
CA ASP A 418 -3.55 -9.01 -9.50
C ASP A 418 -3.62 -9.44 -8.03
N PRO A 419 -2.56 -9.19 -7.22
CA PRO A 419 -2.50 -9.60 -5.83
C PRO A 419 -3.03 -8.53 -4.87
N ALA A 420 -3.82 -8.93 -3.88
CA ALA A 420 -4.15 -8.10 -2.73
C ALA A 420 -3.49 -8.64 -1.45
N HIS A 421 -2.77 -7.77 -0.74
CA HIS A 421 -2.16 -8.06 0.55
C HIS A 421 -2.96 -7.48 1.72
N TYR A 422 -2.91 -8.12 2.89
CA TYR A 422 -3.32 -7.50 4.16
C TYR A 422 -2.58 -8.13 5.35
N VAL A 423 -2.58 -7.46 6.50
CA VAL A 423 -2.07 -8.03 7.76
C VAL A 423 -3.20 -8.19 8.76
N GLY A 424 -3.55 -9.44 9.09
CA GLY A 424 -4.46 -9.70 10.20
C GLY A 424 -3.75 -9.48 11.53
N PHE A 425 -4.32 -8.68 12.42
CA PHE A 425 -3.78 -8.49 13.77
C PHE A 425 -4.86 -8.62 14.83
N ILE A 426 -4.45 -8.95 16.06
CA ILE A 426 -5.34 -8.94 17.23
C ILE A 426 -5.12 -7.60 17.93
N GLU A 427 -6.20 -6.83 18.10
CA GLU A 427 -6.13 -5.55 18.81
C GLU A 427 -5.81 -5.80 20.29
N ALA A 428 -4.83 -5.07 20.82
CA ALA A 428 -4.43 -5.20 22.21
C ALA A 428 -5.46 -4.48 23.11
N GLU A 429 -6.08 -5.24 24.00
CA GLU A 429 -7.02 -4.77 25.02
C GLU A 429 -6.41 -5.08 26.40
N PRO A 430 -5.42 -4.29 26.88
CA PRO A 430 -4.90 -4.45 28.23
C PRO A 430 -5.99 -4.08 29.25
N ALA A 431 -6.13 -4.89 30.31
CA ALA A 431 -7.01 -4.60 31.44
C ALA A 431 -6.52 -5.33 32.69
N ILE A 432 -6.65 -4.69 33.84
CA ILE A 432 -6.32 -5.23 35.15
C ILE A 432 -7.54 -5.11 36.07
N ASP A 433 -7.66 -6.05 36.99
CA ASP A 433 -8.73 -6.11 37.99
C ASP A 433 -8.08 -6.41 39.35
N VAL A 434 -8.48 -5.69 40.39
CA VAL A 434 -8.13 -5.98 41.78
C VAL A 434 -9.38 -6.16 42.59
N GLU A 435 -9.45 -7.28 43.29
CA GLU A 435 -10.54 -7.58 44.22
C GLU A 435 -9.96 -7.70 45.62
N LYS A 436 -10.54 -6.99 46.59
CA LYS A 436 -10.04 -6.85 47.94
C LYS A 436 -11.04 -7.39 48.95
N PHE A 437 -10.70 -8.56 49.46
CA PHE A 437 -11.45 -9.19 50.53
C PHE A 437 -10.91 -8.81 51.91
N ILE A 438 -11.76 -8.88 52.93
CA ILE A 438 -11.38 -8.73 54.33
C ILE A 438 -11.75 -9.97 55.16
N SER A 439 -10.91 -10.28 56.14
CA SER A 439 -11.12 -11.33 57.13
C SER A 439 -11.19 -10.75 58.54
N ALA A 440 -12.21 -11.19 59.28
CA ALA A 440 -12.45 -10.85 60.68
C ALA A 440 -11.97 -11.94 61.67
N ASP A 441 -11.39 -13.03 61.18
CA ASP A 441 -11.08 -14.23 61.97
C ASP A 441 -9.63 -14.72 61.81
N GLY A 442 -8.72 -13.78 61.50
CA GLY A 442 -7.29 -14.08 61.38
C GLY A 442 -6.92 -14.77 60.06
N GLY A 443 -7.68 -14.53 58.99
CA GLY A 443 -7.41 -15.02 57.65
C GLY A 443 -7.98 -16.41 57.34
N THR A 444 -8.96 -16.89 58.11
CA THR A 444 -9.58 -18.20 57.84
C THR A 444 -10.75 -18.10 56.88
N THR A 445 -11.56 -17.03 56.98
CA THR A 445 -12.61 -16.69 56.02
C THR A 445 -12.44 -15.27 55.52
N PHE A 446 -12.81 -15.04 54.26
CA PHE A 446 -12.69 -13.77 53.58
C PHE A 446 -14.03 -13.38 52.99
N PHE A 447 -14.36 -12.10 53.09
CA PHE A 447 -15.58 -11.49 52.61
C PHE A 447 -15.24 -10.36 51.66
N ASP A 448 -15.94 -10.31 50.53
CA ASP A 448 -16.04 -9.10 49.73
C ASP A 448 -16.84 -8.11 50.59
N ALA A 449 -16.25 -6.94 50.80
CA ALA A 449 -16.77 -5.91 51.68
C ALA A 449 -16.77 -4.53 50.99
N ASP A 450 -17.15 -4.51 49.72
CA ASP A 450 -17.20 -3.31 48.87
C ASP A 450 -18.14 -2.24 49.41
N THR A 451 -19.14 -2.68 50.17
CA THR A 451 -20.18 -1.81 50.71
C THR A 451 -20.15 -1.72 52.23
N PRO A 452 -20.30 -0.52 52.80
CA PRO A 452 -20.41 -0.37 54.24
C PRO A 452 -21.70 -1.02 54.76
N PRO A 453 -21.70 -1.57 55.99
CA PRO A 453 -20.64 -1.39 56.99
C PRO A 453 -19.47 -2.38 56.91
N GLY A 454 -19.57 -3.45 56.12
CA GLY A 454 -18.64 -4.59 56.19
C GLY A 454 -18.82 -5.44 57.47
N PRO A 455 -17.94 -6.43 57.73
CA PRO A 455 -18.01 -7.26 58.92
C PRO A 455 -17.63 -6.51 60.20
N ASN A 456 -18.19 -6.95 61.33
CA ASN A 456 -17.75 -6.51 62.65
C ASN A 456 -16.45 -7.24 63.03
N ILE A 457 -15.44 -6.49 63.47
CA ILE A 457 -14.17 -7.05 63.94
C ILE A 457 -14.00 -6.66 65.42
N PRO A 458 -13.96 -7.64 66.35
CA PRO A 458 -13.84 -7.35 67.76
C PRO A 458 -12.45 -6.82 68.12
N GLN A 459 -12.40 -5.93 69.11
CA GLN A 459 -11.16 -5.43 69.68
C GLN A 459 -10.23 -6.59 70.08
N GLY A 460 -8.95 -6.49 69.71
CA GLY A 460 -7.96 -7.55 69.91
C GLY A 460 -7.76 -8.48 68.71
N THR A 461 -8.58 -8.35 67.65
CA THR A 461 -8.38 -9.02 66.36
C THR A 461 -8.08 -7.99 65.28
N ASN A 462 -7.00 -8.16 64.54
CA ASN A 462 -6.68 -7.30 63.39
C ASN A 462 -7.38 -7.79 62.12
N PRO A 463 -7.84 -6.89 61.24
CA PRO A 463 -8.30 -7.26 59.91
C PRO A 463 -7.14 -7.88 59.10
N VAL A 464 -7.43 -8.92 58.33
CA VAL A 464 -6.52 -9.42 57.29
C VAL A 464 -7.15 -9.14 55.94
N TYR A 465 -6.46 -8.40 55.08
CA TYR A 465 -6.89 -8.13 53.72
C TYR A 465 -6.29 -9.14 52.77
N ARG A 466 -7.07 -9.56 51.78
CA ARG A 466 -6.63 -10.41 50.67
C ARG A 466 -6.86 -9.66 49.38
N TYR A 467 -5.81 -9.48 48.60
CA TYR A 467 -5.87 -8.85 47.30
C TYR A 467 -5.73 -9.93 46.24
N LEU A 468 -6.70 -10.03 45.34
CA LEU A 468 -6.66 -10.85 44.14
C LEU A 468 -6.48 -9.92 42.95
N VAL A 469 -5.30 -9.93 42.33
CA VAL A 469 -5.03 -9.11 41.14
C VAL A 469 -5.02 -10.03 39.92
N THR A 470 -5.80 -9.68 38.90
CA THR A 470 -5.99 -10.47 37.69
C THR A 470 -5.75 -9.61 36.46
N ASN A 471 -5.05 -10.14 35.45
CA ASN A 471 -5.05 -9.56 34.11
C ASN A 471 -6.32 -10.02 33.37
N THR A 472 -7.29 -9.12 33.24
CA THR A 472 -8.57 -9.36 32.55
C THR A 472 -8.52 -9.01 31.06
N GLY A 473 -7.39 -8.44 30.60
CA GLY A 473 -7.13 -8.13 29.20
C GLY A 473 -6.73 -9.33 28.35
N ASN A 474 -6.56 -9.08 27.05
CA ASN A 474 -6.17 -10.11 26.08
C ASN A 474 -4.65 -10.16 25.81
N ILE A 475 -3.87 -9.29 26.44
CA ILE A 475 -2.42 -9.17 26.27
C ILE A 475 -1.70 -9.22 27.62
N GLY A 476 -0.43 -9.63 27.64
CA GLY A 476 0.36 -9.69 28.87
C GLY A 476 0.65 -8.29 29.44
N LEU A 477 0.56 -8.15 30.76
CA LEU A 477 0.91 -6.92 31.48
C LEU A 477 2.28 -7.07 32.17
N GLU A 478 3.04 -5.98 32.17
CA GLU A 478 4.31 -5.83 32.88
C GLU A 478 4.21 -4.72 33.95
N ASP A 479 5.27 -4.55 34.73
CA ASP A 479 5.40 -3.55 35.80
C ASP A 479 4.17 -3.45 36.73
N ILE A 480 3.60 -4.62 37.07
CA ILE A 480 2.45 -4.67 37.98
C ILE A 480 2.83 -4.04 39.32
N THR A 481 2.00 -3.14 39.84
CA THR A 481 2.11 -2.63 41.20
C THR A 481 0.79 -2.77 41.94
N LEU A 482 0.89 -2.92 43.27
CA LEU A 482 -0.25 -2.96 44.18
C LEU A 482 0.03 -2.04 45.36
N THR A 483 -0.84 -1.07 45.57
CA THR A 483 -0.77 -0.12 46.68
C THR A 483 -2.07 -0.11 47.47
N ASP A 484 -1.96 0.17 48.76
CA ASP A 484 -3.06 0.31 49.68
C ASP A 484 -2.99 1.70 50.31
N ASP A 485 -4.11 2.40 50.45
CA ASP A 485 -4.15 3.79 50.91
C ASP A 485 -3.72 3.95 52.38
N ILE A 486 -3.90 2.90 53.19
CA ILE A 486 -3.53 2.87 54.61
C ILE A 486 -2.20 2.12 54.83
N LEU A 487 -2.00 0.97 54.16
CA LEU A 487 -0.84 0.10 54.37
C LEU A 487 0.36 0.48 53.48
N GLY A 488 0.15 1.30 52.44
CA GLY A 488 1.16 1.70 51.48
C GLY A 488 1.43 0.63 50.42
N PRO A 489 2.64 0.60 49.82
CA PRO A 489 2.99 -0.39 48.81
C PRO A 489 2.98 -1.83 49.34
N ILE A 490 2.29 -2.72 48.63
CA ILE A 490 2.19 -4.13 48.97
C ILE A 490 3.24 -4.93 48.21
N THR A 491 3.93 -5.86 48.89
CA THR A 491 4.90 -6.75 48.24
C THR A 491 4.18 -7.86 47.48
N ILE A 492 4.32 -7.88 46.17
CA ILE A 492 3.66 -8.83 45.26
C ILE A 492 4.61 -9.96 44.83
N PRO A 493 4.10 -11.15 44.45
CA PRO A 493 4.92 -12.30 44.08
C PRO A 493 5.45 -12.26 42.65
N THR A 494 4.84 -11.46 41.77
CA THR A 494 5.22 -11.29 40.35
C THR A 494 4.92 -9.87 39.92
N THR A 495 5.71 -9.34 38.98
CA THR A 495 5.49 -8.03 38.34
C THR A 495 4.98 -8.18 36.90
N THR A 496 4.64 -9.39 36.49
CA THR A 496 4.09 -9.70 35.16
C THR A 496 2.89 -10.63 35.28
N LEU A 497 1.86 -10.43 34.46
CA LEU A 497 0.68 -11.29 34.38
C LEU A 497 0.32 -11.56 32.92
N ALA A 498 0.32 -12.83 32.52
CA ALA A 498 -0.24 -13.24 31.23
C ALA A 498 -1.78 -13.05 31.22
N PRO A 499 -2.44 -13.02 30.04
CA PRO A 499 -3.90 -12.94 29.96
C PRO A 499 -4.59 -14.02 30.80
N GLY A 500 -5.49 -13.61 31.69
CA GLY A 500 -6.21 -14.49 32.62
C GLY A 500 -5.39 -15.01 33.81
N GLU A 501 -4.12 -14.63 33.95
CA GLU A 501 -3.31 -14.95 35.12
C GLU A 501 -3.67 -14.04 36.29
N SER A 502 -3.56 -14.58 37.51
CA SER A 502 -3.83 -13.85 38.75
C SER A 502 -2.84 -14.20 39.84
N PHE A 503 -2.62 -13.29 40.78
CA PHE A 503 -1.97 -13.61 42.06
C PHE A 503 -2.82 -13.19 43.25
N THR A 504 -2.53 -13.79 44.40
CA THR A 504 -3.17 -13.42 45.67
C THR A 504 -2.12 -13.11 46.72
N VAL A 505 -2.34 -12.05 47.51
CA VAL A 505 -1.50 -11.73 48.68
C VAL A 505 -2.38 -11.36 49.87
N ASP A 506 -1.99 -11.81 51.06
CA ASP A 506 -2.70 -11.52 52.31
C ASP A 506 -1.83 -10.60 53.18
N VAL A 507 -2.41 -9.51 53.69
CA VAL A 507 -1.70 -8.52 54.52
C VAL A 507 -2.54 -8.18 55.75
N THR A 508 -1.91 -8.24 56.93
CA THR A 508 -2.57 -7.88 58.19
C THR A 508 -2.58 -6.37 58.38
N GLY A 509 -3.77 -5.79 58.54
CA GLY A 509 -3.96 -4.39 58.90
C GLY A 509 -3.89 -4.14 60.40
N THR A 510 -4.22 -2.92 60.81
CA THR A 510 -4.37 -2.56 62.23
C THR A 510 -5.84 -2.29 62.53
N TRP A 511 -6.34 -2.90 63.61
CA TRP A 511 -7.70 -2.66 64.08
C TRP A 511 -7.89 -1.20 64.53
N ALA A 512 -9.04 -0.62 64.19
CA ALA A 512 -9.54 0.65 64.70
C ALA A 512 -11.04 0.51 65.00
N GLU A 513 -11.52 1.26 66.01
CA GLU A 513 -12.93 1.29 66.40
C GLU A 513 -13.79 2.02 65.35
N GLU A 514 -15.10 1.75 65.33
CA GLU A 514 -16.07 2.35 64.40
C GLU A 514 -15.88 1.92 62.93
N GLN A 515 -16.55 2.61 61.99
CA GLN A 515 -16.52 2.31 60.57
C GLN A 515 -15.16 2.63 59.96
N GLN A 516 -14.59 1.66 59.27
CA GLN A 516 -13.34 1.76 58.53
C GLN A 516 -13.59 1.47 57.05
N VAL A 517 -12.75 2.07 56.21
CA VAL A 517 -12.65 1.83 54.77
C VAL A 517 -11.16 1.75 54.43
N ASN A 518 -10.80 0.84 53.53
CA ASN A 518 -9.43 0.68 53.06
C ASN A 518 -9.45 0.37 51.56
N LEU A 519 -8.79 1.19 50.74
CA LEU A 519 -8.80 1.12 49.28
C LEU A 519 -7.51 0.48 48.75
N ALA A 520 -7.64 -0.53 47.88
CA ALA A 520 -6.54 -1.04 47.08
C ALA A 520 -6.52 -0.36 45.71
N THR A 521 -5.34 -0.16 45.14
CA THR A 521 -5.13 0.24 43.74
C THR A 521 -4.11 -0.70 43.12
N ALA A 522 -4.46 -1.34 42.01
CA ALA A 522 -3.53 -2.12 41.20
C ALA A 522 -3.28 -1.41 39.87
N THR A 523 -2.03 -1.42 39.41
CA THR A 523 -1.66 -0.90 38.10
C THR A 523 -0.88 -1.93 37.31
N GLY A 524 -0.91 -1.84 35.99
CA GLY A 524 -0.07 -2.61 35.07
C GLY A 524 0.20 -1.84 33.79
N GLU A 525 1.27 -2.20 33.09
CA GLU A 525 1.70 -1.55 31.86
C GLU A 525 1.67 -2.52 30.68
N PHE A 526 1.26 -2.03 29.52
CA PHE A 526 1.49 -2.66 28.22
C PHE A 526 1.94 -1.59 27.23
N GLU A 527 3.19 -1.68 26.76
CA GLU A 527 3.83 -0.62 25.97
C GLU A 527 3.73 0.76 26.66
N ASP A 528 3.04 1.73 26.05
CA ASP A 528 2.81 3.07 26.60
C ASP A 528 1.40 3.21 27.26
N ILE A 529 0.70 2.10 27.49
CA ILE A 529 -0.64 2.05 28.06
C ILE A 529 -0.59 1.56 29.51
N THR A 530 -0.95 2.45 30.44
CA THR A 530 -1.17 2.11 31.85
C THR A 530 -2.64 1.73 32.08
N VAL A 531 -2.87 0.56 32.68
CA VAL A 531 -4.18 0.14 33.19
C VAL A 531 -4.20 0.21 34.71
N THR A 532 -5.34 0.57 35.27
CA THR A 532 -5.51 0.73 36.71
C THR A 532 -6.88 0.23 37.13
N ASP A 533 -6.95 -0.33 38.33
CA ASP A 533 -8.20 -0.69 38.98
C ASP A 533 -8.12 -0.45 40.49
N GLU A 534 -9.26 -0.21 41.14
CA GLU A 534 -9.34 0.12 42.56
C GLU A 534 -10.50 -0.59 43.23
N ASP A 535 -10.27 -1.10 44.45
CA ASP A 535 -11.31 -1.84 45.18
C ASP A 535 -11.27 -1.61 46.71
N PRO A 536 -12.40 -1.20 47.34
CA PRO A 536 -12.45 -0.89 48.76
C PRO A 536 -12.93 -2.06 49.63
N ALA A 537 -12.31 -2.24 50.79
CA ALA A 537 -12.82 -3.12 51.84
C ALA A 537 -13.29 -2.30 53.06
N HIS A 538 -14.47 -2.60 53.57
CA HIS A 538 -15.07 -1.97 54.75
C HIS A 538 -15.08 -2.90 55.96
N TYR A 539 -15.00 -2.37 57.17
CA TYR A 539 -15.32 -3.10 58.40
C TYR A 539 -15.77 -2.16 59.53
N VAL A 540 -16.38 -2.71 60.58
CA VAL A 540 -16.68 -1.98 61.81
C VAL A 540 -15.91 -2.58 62.98
N GLY A 541 -15.03 -1.79 63.59
CA GLY A 541 -14.40 -2.18 64.85
C GLY A 541 -15.39 -2.11 66.00
N VAL A 542 -15.62 -3.24 66.67
CA VAL A 542 -16.54 -3.33 67.81
C VAL A 542 -15.80 -3.71 69.08
N VAL A 543 -16.21 -3.16 70.21
CA VAL A 543 -15.77 -3.60 71.54
C VAL A 543 -16.87 -4.53 72.09
N GLU A 544 -16.51 -5.74 72.48
CA GLU A 544 -17.49 -6.71 73.01
C GLU A 544 -18.07 -6.20 74.33
N GLU A 545 -19.40 -6.20 74.45
CA GLU A 545 -20.10 -5.84 75.68
C GLU A 545 -20.15 -7.05 76.63
N GLU A 546 -19.49 -6.93 77.78
CA GLU A 546 -19.45 -7.92 78.86
C GLU A 546 -20.16 -7.36 80.10
N PRO A 547 -21.51 -7.45 80.20
CA PRO A 547 -22.21 -7.05 81.40
C PRO A 547 -21.93 -8.06 82.54
N ALA A 548 -21.49 -7.56 83.69
CA ALA A 548 -21.27 -8.37 84.87
C ALA A 548 -21.64 -7.60 86.14
N ILE A 549 -22.24 -8.30 87.10
CA ILE A 549 -22.62 -7.73 88.40
C ILE A 549 -22.14 -8.65 89.51
N ASP A 550 -21.58 -8.06 90.56
CA ASP A 550 -21.17 -8.74 91.77
C ASP A 550 -22.01 -8.24 92.96
N VAL A 551 -22.31 -9.15 93.90
CA VAL A 551 -23.01 -8.81 95.14
C VAL A 551 -22.30 -9.45 96.32
N GLU A 552 -21.77 -8.60 97.20
CA GLU A 552 -21.19 -9.03 98.47
C GLU A 552 -22.19 -8.78 99.61
N LYS A 553 -22.47 -9.84 100.38
CA LYS A 553 -23.33 -9.76 101.57
C LYS A 553 -22.51 -10.01 102.83
N ILE A 554 -22.50 -9.03 103.72
CA ILE A 554 -21.82 -9.08 105.01
C ILE A 554 -22.79 -8.77 106.15
N VAL A 555 -22.49 -9.23 107.36
CA VAL A 555 -23.40 -9.12 108.52
C VAL A 555 -22.73 -8.37 109.67
N SER A 556 -23.51 -7.57 110.37
CA SER A 556 -23.18 -6.91 111.62
C SER A 556 -24.02 -7.48 112.75
N VAL A 557 -23.36 -7.77 113.89
CA VAL A 557 -23.99 -8.26 115.13
C VAL A 557 -23.87 -7.26 116.28
N ASP A 558 -23.42 -6.04 115.99
CA ASP A 558 -23.10 -4.99 116.98
C ASP A 558 -23.83 -3.67 116.70
N GLY A 559 -24.99 -3.74 116.03
CA GLY A 559 -25.81 -2.57 115.71
C GLY A 559 -25.29 -1.73 114.54
N GLY A 560 -24.53 -2.33 113.62
CA GLY A 560 -24.04 -1.69 112.39
C GLY A 560 -22.68 -1.01 112.54
N ASN A 561 -21.95 -1.25 113.63
CA ASN A 561 -20.64 -0.63 113.87
C ASN A 561 -19.55 -1.37 113.09
N THR A 562 -19.59 -2.69 113.09
CA THR A 562 -18.68 -3.55 112.31
C THR A 562 -19.46 -4.54 111.47
N PHE A 563 -18.92 -4.87 110.30
CA PHE A 563 -19.48 -5.87 109.39
C PHE A 563 -18.41 -6.89 109.03
N GLU A 564 -18.80 -8.15 108.99
CA GLU A 564 -17.93 -9.24 108.62
C GLU A 564 -18.61 -10.19 107.62
N ALA A 565 -17.80 -10.79 106.74
CA ALA A 565 -18.27 -11.80 105.82
C ALA A 565 -18.55 -13.10 106.58
N ALA A 566 -19.72 -13.69 106.35
CA ALA A 566 -20.13 -14.96 106.94
C ALA A 566 -20.54 -15.98 105.86
N PRO A 567 -19.62 -16.39 104.97
CA PRO A 567 -19.97 -17.18 103.79
C PRO A 567 -20.29 -18.66 104.09
N SER A 568 -20.02 -19.16 105.30
CA SER A 568 -20.24 -20.56 105.69
C SER A 568 -20.69 -20.70 107.14
N PRO A 569 -21.51 -21.70 107.49
CA PRO A 569 -21.91 -21.95 108.87
C PRO A 569 -20.78 -22.57 109.72
N PRO A 570 -20.73 -22.32 111.04
CA PRO A 570 -21.58 -21.38 111.77
C PRO A 570 -21.19 -19.93 111.47
N GLY A 571 -22.18 -19.06 111.33
CA GLY A 571 -21.96 -17.62 111.21
C GLY A 571 -21.62 -16.95 112.55
N PRO A 572 -21.50 -15.61 112.56
CA PRO A 572 -21.25 -14.82 113.77
C PRO A 572 -22.28 -15.06 114.87
N THR A 573 -21.85 -15.00 116.12
CA THR A 573 -22.75 -15.14 117.27
C THR A 573 -23.50 -13.83 117.51
N LEU A 574 -24.83 -13.88 117.50
CA LEU A 574 -25.69 -12.73 117.73
C LEU A 574 -26.04 -12.61 119.23
N PRO A 575 -25.75 -11.48 119.91
CA PRO A 575 -26.16 -11.26 121.30
C PRO A 575 -27.68 -11.24 121.49
N GLU A 576 -28.16 -11.66 122.66
CA GLU A 576 -29.60 -11.66 122.98
C GLU A 576 -30.19 -10.24 122.91
N GLY A 577 -31.27 -10.08 122.13
CA GLY A 577 -31.96 -8.81 121.94
C GLY A 577 -31.34 -7.86 120.91
N VAL A 578 -30.35 -8.31 120.13
CA VAL A 578 -29.78 -7.57 119.00
C VAL A 578 -30.22 -8.22 117.69
N ASP A 579 -30.75 -7.43 116.78
CA ASP A 579 -31.08 -7.87 115.42
C ASP A 579 -29.84 -7.78 114.52
N PRO A 580 -29.59 -8.74 113.61
CA PRO A 580 -28.45 -8.66 112.70
C PRO A 580 -28.71 -7.58 111.66
N ILE A 581 -27.70 -6.83 111.24
CA ILE A 581 -27.80 -5.91 110.10
C ILE A 581 -27.00 -6.49 108.95
N PHE A 582 -27.63 -6.72 107.80
CA PHE A 582 -26.96 -7.17 106.59
C PHE A 582 -26.63 -5.98 105.70
N ARG A 583 -25.38 -5.90 105.27
CA ARG A 583 -24.91 -4.95 104.27
C ARG A 583 -24.72 -5.67 102.94
N TYR A 584 -25.30 -5.11 101.89
CA TYR A 584 -25.14 -5.56 100.52
C TYR A 584 -24.33 -4.50 99.78
N ILE A 585 -23.24 -4.93 99.13
CA ILE A 585 -22.44 -4.11 98.22
C ILE A 585 -22.65 -4.69 96.84
N VAL A 586 -23.26 -3.91 95.95
CA VAL A 586 -23.55 -4.34 94.57
C VAL A 586 -22.65 -3.53 93.64
N THR A 587 -21.87 -4.21 92.81
CA THR A 587 -20.86 -3.60 91.92
C THR A 587 -21.11 -4.03 90.48
N ASN A 588 -21.06 -3.09 89.53
CA ASN A 588 -20.95 -3.42 88.12
C ASN A 588 -19.49 -3.76 87.80
N THR A 589 -19.20 -5.04 87.63
CA THR A 589 -17.87 -5.56 87.29
C THR A 589 -17.67 -5.75 85.79
N GLY A 590 -18.71 -5.46 84.98
CA GLY A 590 -18.66 -5.50 83.53
C GLY A 590 -18.13 -4.22 82.89
N ASN A 591 -18.07 -4.20 81.56
CA ASN A 591 -17.59 -3.05 80.77
C ASN A 591 -18.73 -2.17 80.19
N VAL A 592 -19.99 -2.52 80.44
CA VAL A 592 -21.18 -1.74 80.04
C VAL A 592 -22.02 -1.28 81.22
N PRO A 593 -22.72 -0.13 81.12
CA PRO A 593 -23.68 0.30 82.15
C PRO A 593 -24.78 -0.74 82.36
N LEU A 594 -25.07 -1.05 83.63
CA LEU A 594 -26.21 -1.89 84.01
C LEU A 594 -27.42 -1.00 84.30
N GLU A 595 -28.60 -1.41 83.85
CA GLU A 595 -29.88 -0.77 84.13
C GLU A 595 -30.87 -1.77 84.75
N ASN A 596 -31.94 -1.24 85.35
CA ASN A 596 -33.00 -2.04 85.97
C ASN A 596 -32.50 -3.01 87.06
N ILE A 597 -31.46 -2.62 87.78
CA ILE A 597 -30.91 -3.42 88.88
C ILE A 597 -32.01 -3.63 89.94
N THR A 598 -32.13 -4.86 90.42
CA THR A 598 -32.99 -5.21 91.57
C THR A 598 -32.19 -6.06 92.54
N LEU A 599 -32.51 -5.96 93.83
CA LEU A 599 -31.87 -6.74 94.88
C LEU A 599 -32.95 -7.46 95.70
N THR A 600 -32.82 -8.77 95.83
CA THR A 600 -33.71 -9.59 96.66
C THR A 600 -32.88 -10.47 97.57
N ASP A 601 -33.40 -10.70 98.77
CA ASP A 601 -32.85 -11.64 99.72
C ASP A 601 -33.86 -12.75 99.99
N SER A 602 -33.38 -13.99 100.11
CA SER A 602 -34.23 -15.18 100.31
C SER A 602 -35.08 -15.14 101.58
N VAL A 603 -34.68 -14.36 102.59
CA VAL A 603 -35.38 -14.22 103.87
C VAL A 603 -36.05 -12.85 103.97
N LEU A 604 -35.37 -11.77 103.59
CA LEU A 604 -35.88 -10.40 103.72
C LEU A 604 -36.80 -9.97 102.57
N GLY A 605 -36.83 -10.74 101.47
CA GLY A 605 -37.59 -10.38 100.28
C GLY A 605 -36.93 -9.27 99.47
N ALA A 606 -37.72 -8.40 98.84
CA ALA A 606 -37.21 -7.31 98.01
C ALA A 606 -36.54 -6.22 98.87
N ILE A 607 -35.32 -5.82 98.50
CA ILE A 607 -34.54 -4.78 99.18
C ILE A 607 -34.64 -3.48 98.38
N THR A 608 -35.04 -2.39 99.05
CA THR A 608 -35.05 -1.04 98.45
C THR A 608 -33.61 -0.59 98.20
N ILE A 609 -33.26 -0.34 96.94
CA ILE A 609 -31.92 0.06 96.52
C ILE A 609 -31.87 1.56 96.17
N PRO A 610 -30.71 2.22 96.32
CA PRO A 610 -30.59 3.68 96.12
C PRO A 610 -30.53 4.10 94.64
N THR A 611 -30.17 3.18 93.74
CA THR A 611 -30.11 3.41 92.29
C THR A 611 -30.47 2.12 91.55
N THR A 612 -31.10 2.23 90.39
CA THR A 612 -31.38 1.10 89.49
C THR A 612 -30.39 1.03 88.32
N THR A 613 -29.38 1.90 88.30
CA THR A 613 -28.34 1.95 87.26
C THR A 613 -26.95 2.01 87.89
N LEU A 614 -25.97 1.34 87.28
CA LEU A 614 -24.56 1.40 87.65
C LEU A 614 -23.69 1.48 86.38
N ALA A 615 -22.87 2.53 86.26
CA ALA A 615 -21.84 2.57 85.23
C ALA A 615 -20.74 1.51 85.52
N PRO A 616 -19.92 1.12 84.52
CA PRO A 616 -18.80 0.19 84.74
C PRO A 616 -17.91 0.62 85.91
N GLY A 617 -17.67 -0.30 86.85
CA GLY A 617 -16.85 -0.06 88.04
C GLY A 617 -17.55 0.68 89.20
N GLU A 618 -18.80 1.13 89.04
CA GLU A 618 -19.55 1.75 90.13
C GLU A 618 -20.19 0.71 91.07
N SER A 619 -20.36 1.10 92.34
CA SER A 619 -21.05 0.30 93.36
C SER A 619 -22.07 1.11 94.14
N PHE A 620 -23.09 0.43 94.69
CA PHE A 620 -23.90 0.97 95.78
C PHE A 620 -23.92 0.04 96.99
N THR A 621 -24.20 0.62 98.16
CA THR A 621 -24.30 -0.11 99.44
C THR A 621 -25.67 0.11 100.08
N VAL A 622 -26.27 -0.95 100.62
CA VAL A 622 -27.51 -0.88 101.41
C VAL A 622 -27.44 -1.76 102.64
N ASP A 623 -27.86 -1.20 103.79
CA ASP A 623 -27.92 -1.90 105.07
C ASP A 623 -29.38 -2.21 105.44
N VAL A 624 -29.68 -3.45 105.79
CA VAL A 624 -31.03 -3.93 106.12
C VAL A 624 -30.99 -4.74 107.41
N THR A 625 -31.79 -4.34 108.40
CA THR A 625 -31.96 -5.10 109.64
C THR A 625 -32.75 -6.38 109.36
N GLY A 626 -32.17 -7.53 109.74
CA GLY A 626 -32.85 -8.82 109.74
C GLY A 626 -33.74 -8.99 110.97
N ASN A 627 -34.70 -9.91 110.89
CA ASN A 627 -35.64 -10.22 111.97
C ASN A 627 -35.45 -11.64 112.50
#